data_AF-A0A6P3HLQ6-F1
#
_entry.id   AF-A0A6P3HLQ6-F1
#
_cell.length_a   1.000
_cell.length_b   1.000
_cell.length_c   1.000
_cell.angle_alpha   90.00
_cell.angle_beta   90.00
_cell.angle_gamma   90.00
#
_symmetry.space_group_name_H-M   'P 1'
#
loop_
_entity.id
_entity.type
_entity.pdbx_description
1 polymer ?
#
loop_
_entity_poly.entity_id
_entity_poly.type
_entity_poly.pdbx_seq_one_letter_code
_entity_poly.pdbx_strand_id
1 'polypeptide(L)'
;MDRCKENCISGPKTAVPLSDGPKRVPVAQQFPSQNPVSVNSGQAQRVLCPTNSSQRVPSQAQKLVSIQKPVQTLKQKPPQAASAPRPVTRPPSNTQKSKQPQPPAPGNNPEKEVASKQKNEESKKRQWALEDFEIGRPLGKGKFGNVYLAREKQSKFILALKVLFKAQLEKAGVEHQLRREVEIQSHLRHPNILRLYGYFHDATRVYLILEYAPLGAVYRELQKLSKFDEQRTATYITELANALSYCHSKRVIHRDIKPENLLLGSAGELKIADFGWSVHAPSSRRTTLCGTLDYLPPEMIEGRMHDEKVDLWSLGVLCYEFLVGKPPFEADTYQETYRRISRVEFTFPDCVPEGARDLISRLLKHNPSQRPTLKEVLEHPWIIANSKPSSCQKKESTSKQS
;
A
#
# COMPACT_ATOMS: atom_id res chain seq x y z
N MET A 1 28.10 -55.77 32.69
CA MET A 1 28.98 -55.82 31.51
C MET A 1 28.18 -55.25 30.34
N ASP A 2 28.46 -54.10 29.74
CA ASP A 2 29.47 -53.08 29.97
C ASP A 2 28.98 -51.75 29.38
N ARG A 3 29.66 -50.69 29.81
CA ARG A 3 29.40 -49.28 29.54
C ARG A 3 29.54 -48.94 28.05
N CYS A 4 28.81 -47.92 27.60
CA CYS A 4 29.48 -46.70 27.11
C CYS A 4 28.52 -45.50 27.06
N LYS A 5 28.85 -44.51 27.88
CA LYS A 5 28.37 -43.13 27.88
C LYS A 5 29.34 -42.33 27.02
N GLU A 6 28.84 -41.51 26.10
CA GLU A 6 29.56 -40.34 25.57
C GLU A 6 28.54 -39.19 25.46
N ASN A 7 28.51 -38.32 26.47
CA ASN A 7 29.21 -37.03 26.54
C ASN A 7 28.47 -35.89 25.84
N CYS A 8 27.55 -35.28 26.59
CA CYS A 8 27.09 -33.92 26.39
C CYS A 8 28.24 -32.94 26.69
N ILE A 9 28.63 -32.14 25.70
CA ILE A 9 29.42 -30.92 25.91
C ILE A 9 28.55 -29.74 25.44
N SER A 10 27.91 -29.08 26.42
CA SER A 10 27.25 -27.80 26.25
C SER A 10 28.29 -26.68 26.23
N GLY A 11 28.69 -26.24 25.04
CA GLY A 11 29.39 -24.96 24.88
C GLY A 11 28.43 -23.78 25.02
N PRO A 12 28.86 -22.64 25.58
CA PRO A 12 28.02 -21.45 25.68
C PRO A 12 27.71 -20.93 24.28
N LYS A 13 26.42 -20.90 23.91
CA LYS A 13 25.94 -20.18 22.73
C LYS A 13 26.10 -18.68 22.99
N THR A 14 27.23 -18.11 22.58
CA THR A 14 27.36 -16.66 22.40
C THR A 14 26.35 -16.23 21.35
N ALA A 15 25.27 -15.58 21.79
CA ALA A 15 24.36 -14.88 20.91
C ALA A 15 25.17 -13.77 20.21
N VAL A 16 25.45 -13.96 18.92
CA VAL A 16 25.94 -12.87 18.07
C VAL A 16 24.85 -11.79 18.09
N PRO A 17 25.14 -10.54 18.49
CA PRO A 17 24.16 -9.48 18.42
C PRO A 17 23.76 -9.33 16.95
N LEU A 18 22.45 -9.42 16.67
CA LEU A 18 21.90 -9.02 15.38
C LEU A 18 22.42 -7.61 15.10
N SER A 19 23.19 -7.45 14.02
CA SER A 19 23.62 -6.14 13.54
C SER A 19 22.39 -5.24 13.42
N ASP A 20 22.50 -3.99 13.86
CA ASP A 20 21.48 -2.98 13.59
C ASP A 20 21.28 -2.93 12.07
N GLY A 21 20.15 -3.45 11.61
CA GLY A 21 19.76 -3.40 10.21
C GLY A 21 19.69 -1.95 9.71
N PRO A 22 19.55 -1.75 8.39
CA PRO A 22 19.57 -0.41 7.81
C PRO A 22 18.56 0.51 8.49
N LYS A 23 19.01 1.71 8.88
CA LYS A 23 18.17 2.74 9.51
C LYS A 23 17.26 3.37 8.46
N ARG A 24 16.08 2.76 8.27
CA ARG A 24 15.07 3.22 7.30
C ARG A 24 14.43 4.52 7.74
N VAL A 25 14.26 5.45 6.80
CA VAL A 25 13.73 6.80 7.11
C VAL A 25 12.23 6.87 6.77
N PRO A 26 11.34 6.87 7.78
CA PRO A 26 9.91 7.00 7.55
C PRO A 26 9.57 8.42 7.09
N VAL A 27 8.66 8.55 6.13
CA VAL A 27 8.22 9.87 5.66
C VAL A 27 7.11 10.42 6.56
N ALA A 28 7.27 11.68 7.00
CA ALA A 28 6.23 12.39 7.76
C ALA A 28 5.04 12.71 6.85
N GLN A 29 3.82 12.47 7.36
CA GLN A 29 2.59 12.66 6.61
C GLN A 29 2.42 14.15 6.24
N GLN A 30 2.37 14.46 4.95
CA GLN A 30 1.95 15.77 4.46
C GLN A 30 0.58 15.62 3.79
N PHE A 31 -0.46 16.10 4.47
CA PHE A 31 -1.78 16.25 3.86
C PHE A 31 -1.85 17.60 3.14
N PRO A 32 -2.46 17.68 1.94
CA PRO A 32 -2.84 18.97 1.38
C PRO A 32 -3.83 19.63 2.35
N SER A 33 -3.44 20.75 2.95
CA SER A 33 -4.33 21.56 3.78
C SER A 33 -5.51 22.02 2.94
N GLN A 34 -6.72 21.55 3.26
CA GLN A 34 -7.94 22.24 2.82
C GLN A 34 -8.07 23.49 3.68
N ASN A 35 -7.76 24.66 3.12
CA ASN A 35 -7.99 25.95 3.77
C ASN A 35 -9.50 26.13 4.02
N PRO A 36 -9.96 26.32 5.27
CA PRO A 36 -11.27 26.90 5.51
C PRO A 36 -11.17 28.40 5.26
N VAL A 37 -12.02 28.91 4.37
CA VAL A 37 -12.27 30.34 4.18
C VAL A 37 -12.67 30.92 5.54
N SER A 38 -11.80 31.74 6.13
CA SER A 38 -12.10 32.45 7.38
C SER A 38 -12.49 33.89 7.06
N VAL A 39 -13.71 34.21 7.47
CA VAL A 39 -14.37 35.50 7.35
C VAL A 39 -13.65 36.53 8.24
N ASN A 40 -13.47 37.71 7.67
CA ASN A 40 -12.81 38.86 8.23
C ASN A 40 -13.63 39.44 9.41
N SER A 41 -13.02 39.60 10.58
CA SER A 41 -13.44 40.60 11.57
C SER A 41 -12.21 41.06 12.33
N GLY A 42 -11.96 42.37 12.26
CA GLY A 42 -10.73 42.99 12.73
C GLY A 42 -10.71 43.27 14.23
N GLN A 43 -9.51 43.52 14.76
CA GLN A 43 -9.15 44.79 15.39
C GLN A 43 -7.68 44.74 15.81
N ALA A 44 -7.07 45.93 15.79
CA ALA A 44 -5.65 46.21 15.94
C ALA A 44 -5.14 46.09 17.38
N GLN A 45 -3.84 45.82 17.57
CA GLN A 45 -2.93 46.78 18.24
C GLN A 45 -1.45 46.38 18.18
N ARG A 46 -0.63 47.43 18.09
CA ARG A 46 0.84 47.52 17.96
C ARG A 46 1.61 46.90 19.13
N VAL A 47 2.81 46.34 18.88
CA VAL A 47 4.03 46.60 19.68
C VAL A 47 5.30 46.45 18.81
N LEU A 48 5.98 47.60 18.62
CA LEU A 48 7.42 47.93 18.49
C LEU A 48 8.48 46.89 18.09
N CYS A 49 9.20 47.21 17.01
CA CYS A 49 10.60 46.81 16.76
C CYS A 49 11.59 47.68 17.56
N PRO A 50 12.84 47.21 17.71
CA PRO A 50 13.98 48.06 17.44
C PRO A 50 14.92 47.50 16.37
N THR A 51 15.49 48.46 15.66
CA THR A 51 16.44 48.43 14.56
C THR A 51 17.82 47.89 14.95
N ASN A 52 18.52 47.27 13.99
CA ASN A 52 19.96 47.52 13.86
C ASN A 52 20.47 47.48 12.42
N SER A 53 21.46 48.33 12.23
CA SER A 53 22.09 48.92 11.06
C SER A 53 22.71 47.99 10.00
N SER A 54 22.48 48.40 8.74
CA SER A 54 23.41 48.55 7.61
C SER A 54 24.83 47.95 7.70
N GLN A 55 25.17 47.14 6.69
CA GLN A 55 26.37 47.35 5.87
C GLN A 55 26.14 46.79 4.45
N ARG A 56 26.47 47.61 3.44
CA ARG A 56 26.34 47.35 2.01
C ARG A 56 27.71 47.56 1.34
N VAL A 57 27.82 47.06 0.10
CA VAL A 57 28.70 47.48 -1.02
C VAL A 57 29.83 46.46 -1.38
N PRO A 58 30.18 46.23 -2.68
CA PRO A 58 29.54 46.59 -3.95
C PRO A 58 29.29 45.41 -4.93
N SER A 59 28.35 45.69 -5.83
CA SER A 59 28.12 45.09 -7.14
C SER A 59 29.19 45.45 -8.18
N GLN A 60 29.62 44.48 -9.00
CA GLN A 60 30.22 44.73 -10.32
C GLN A 60 29.21 44.39 -11.42
N ALA A 61 29.11 45.30 -12.39
CA ALA A 61 28.22 45.26 -13.52
C ALA A 61 28.92 44.68 -14.76
N GLN A 62 28.18 43.94 -15.58
CA GLN A 62 28.44 43.82 -17.01
C GLN A 62 27.15 44.06 -17.80
N LYS A 63 27.20 45.05 -18.68
CA LYS A 63 26.25 45.37 -19.75
C LYS A 63 26.63 44.57 -21.00
N LEU A 64 25.64 44.11 -21.77
CA LEU A 64 25.47 44.21 -23.24
C LEU A 64 24.39 43.17 -23.63
N VAL A 65 23.48 43.30 -24.60
CA VAL A 65 22.95 44.38 -25.44
C VAL A 65 21.63 43.81 -26.00
N SER A 66 20.65 44.70 -26.18
CA SER A 66 19.33 44.44 -26.75
C SER A 66 19.39 44.37 -28.27
N ILE A 67 18.69 43.40 -28.88
CA ILE A 67 18.20 43.48 -30.26
C ILE A 67 16.72 43.06 -30.25
N GLN A 68 15.84 44.04 -30.45
CA GLN A 68 14.43 43.84 -30.82
C GLN A 68 14.28 44.08 -32.33
N LYS A 69 13.41 43.31 -33.00
CA LYS A 69 12.29 43.80 -33.82
C LYS A 69 11.43 42.66 -34.42
N PRO A 70 10.21 42.93 -34.94
CA PRO A 70 8.97 42.34 -34.40
C PRO A 70 8.09 41.62 -35.43
N VAL A 71 7.18 40.72 -35.02
CA VAL A 71 6.03 40.31 -35.87
C VAL A 71 4.79 39.93 -35.05
N GLN A 72 3.74 40.76 -35.21
CA GLN A 72 2.29 40.52 -35.31
C GLN A 72 1.51 39.71 -34.25
N THR A 73 0.73 40.48 -33.49
CA THR A 73 -0.54 40.13 -32.82
C THR A 73 -1.65 39.72 -33.81
N LEU A 74 -2.28 38.56 -33.57
CA LEU A 74 -3.64 38.26 -34.00
C LEU A 74 -4.55 38.09 -32.78
N LYS A 75 -5.62 38.90 -32.77
CA LYS A 75 -6.69 38.95 -31.76
C LYS A 75 -7.61 37.75 -31.92
N GLN A 76 -7.98 37.08 -30.82
CA GLN A 76 -9.23 36.34 -30.73
C GLN A 76 -9.95 36.64 -29.42
N LYS A 77 -11.26 36.90 -29.56
CA LYS A 77 -12.21 37.46 -28.60
C LYS A 77 -13.09 36.32 -28.04
N PRO A 78 -13.60 36.39 -26.80
CA PRO A 78 -14.24 35.26 -26.11
C PRO A 78 -15.69 35.02 -26.56
N PRO A 79 -16.24 33.80 -26.44
CA PRO A 79 -17.67 33.58 -26.58
C PRO A 79 -18.43 33.87 -25.28
N GLN A 80 -19.54 34.57 -25.45
CA GLN A 80 -20.53 34.95 -24.45
C GLN A 80 -21.48 33.81 -24.08
N ALA A 81 -22.10 33.98 -22.92
CA ALA A 81 -23.11 33.15 -22.28
C ALA A 81 -24.40 32.98 -23.10
N ALA A 82 -25.05 31.82 -22.94
CA ALA A 82 -26.46 31.63 -23.25
C ALA A 82 -27.16 30.90 -22.09
N SER A 83 -28.40 31.31 -21.87
CA SER A 83 -29.22 31.26 -20.68
C SER A 83 -30.05 29.98 -20.50
N ALA A 84 -30.44 29.74 -19.25
CA ALA A 84 -31.39 28.73 -18.79
C ALA A 84 -32.80 28.84 -19.44
N PRO A 85 -33.62 27.77 -19.29
CA PRO A 85 -35.03 28.00 -18.99
C PRO A 85 -35.55 27.15 -17.82
N ARG A 86 -36.49 27.74 -17.08
CA ARG A 86 -37.37 27.13 -16.07
C ARG A 86 -38.83 27.46 -16.45
N PRO A 87 -39.83 26.91 -15.75
CA PRO A 87 -40.82 25.95 -16.26
C PRO A 87 -42.11 26.61 -16.78
N VAL A 88 -42.86 25.88 -17.62
CA VAL A 88 -44.23 26.28 -18.00
C VAL A 88 -45.22 25.16 -17.69
N THR A 89 -46.28 25.58 -17.01
CA THR A 89 -47.46 24.91 -16.52
C THR A 89 -48.45 24.45 -17.61
N ARG A 90 -49.25 23.43 -17.24
CA ARG A 90 -50.41 22.83 -17.92
C ARG A 90 -51.41 23.81 -18.55
N PRO A 91 -52.21 23.33 -19.52
CA PRO A 91 -53.66 23.26 -19.33
C PRO A 91 -54.29 21.89 -19.72
N PRO A 92 -55.61 21.67 -19.45
CA PRO A 92 -56.24 20.35 -19.35
C PRO A 92 -57.13 19.99 -20.55
N SER A 93 -57.44 18.70 -20.71
CA SER A 93 -58.63 18.23 -21.46
C SER A 93 -59.09 16.84 -21.01
N ASN A 94 -60.35 16.77 -20.55
CA ASN A 94 -61.26 15.60 -20.55
C ASN A 94 -61.18 14.86 -21.91
N THR A 95 -61.44 13.57 -22.12
CA THR A 95 -62.45 12.60 -21.66
C THR A 95 -62.00 11.27 -22.33
N GLN A 96 -62.09 10.05 -21.79
CA GLN A 96 -63.26 9.16 -21.81
C GLN A 96 -62.81 7.76 -21.30
N LYS A 97 -63.74 7.05 -20.66
CA LYS A 97 -63.60 5.72 -20.06
C LYS A 97 -63.52 4.61 -21.11
N SER A 98 -62.69 3.60 -20.86
CA SER A 98 -62.97 2.20 -21.23
C SER A 98 -62.34 1.24 -20.21
N LYS A 99 -63.14 0.26 -19.76
CA LYS A 99 -62.86 -0.73 -18.72
C LYS A 99 -62.16 -1.96 -19.31
N GLN A 100 -61.17 -2.53 -18.62
CA GLN A 100 -60.78 -3.95 -18.68
C GLN A 100 -60.24 -4.44 -17.32
N PRO A 101 -60.33 -5.75 -16.98
CA PRO A 101 -60.47 -6.25 -15.61
C PRO A 101 -59.14 -6.65 -14.92
N GLN A 102 -59.14 -6.59 -13.57
CA GLN A 102 -58.07 -7.06 -12.68
C GLN A 102 -58.09 -8.60 -12.48
N PRO A 103 -56.94 -9.26 -12.26
CA PRO A 103 -56.87 -10.63 -11.73
C PRO A 103 -56.95 -10.66 -10.19
N PRO A 104 -57.37 -11.80 -9.58
CA PRO A 104 -57.70 -11.88 -8.15
C PRO A 104 -56.48 -12.03 -7.24
N ALA A 105 -56.64 -11.59 -6.00
CA ALA A 105 -55.64 -11.63 -4.93
C ALA A 105 -55.30 -13.08 -4.49
N PRO A 106 -54.04 -13.39 -4.15
CA PRO A 106 -53.69 -14.65 -3.52
C PRO A 106 -53.95 -14.61 -2.00
N GLY A 107 -54.62 -15.67 -1.51
CA GLY A 107 -54.97 -15.85 -0.10
C GLY A 107 -53.79 -16.12 0.83
N ASN A 108 -54.00 -15.79 2.10
CA ASN A 108 -53.07 -16.00 3.22
C ASN A 108 -52.96 -17.49 3.59
N ASN A 109 -51.78 -18.09 3.40
CA ASN A 109 -51.41 -19.36 4.01
C ASN A 109 -50.47 -19.14 5.22
N PRO A 110 -50.84 -19.54 6.45
CA PRO A 110 -50.04 -19.33 7.67
C PRO A 110 -48.70 -20.09 7.71
N GLU A 111 -48.48 -21.08 6.84
CA GLU A 111 -47.28 -21.93 6.86
C GLU A 111 -46.02 -21.27 6.28
N LYS A 112 -46.15 -20.17 5.53
CA LYS A 112 -45.00 -19.41 5.02
C LYS A 112 -44.40 -18.44 6.04
N GLU A 113 -45.09 -18.14 7.14
CA GLU A 113 -44.61 -17.17 8.13
C GLU A 113 -43.63 -17.79 9.16
N VAL A 114 -43.68 -19.10 9.36
CA VAL A 114 -42.77 -19.81 10.28
C VAL A 114 -41.44 -20.17 9.58
N ALA A 115 -41.49 -20.57 8.31
CA ALA A 115 -40.30 -20.85 7.50
C ALA A 115 -39.51 -19.57 7.13
N SER A 116 -40.19 -18.42 7.01
CA SER A 116 -39.54 -17.12 6.77
C SER A 116 -38.89 -16.54 8.02
N LYS A 117 -39.36 -16.88 9.23
CA LYS A 117 -38.68 -16.53 10.49
C LYS A 117 -37.42 -17.38 10.73
N GLN A 118 -37.40 -18.64 10.32
CA GLN A 118 -36.21 -19.50 10.44
C GLN A 118 -35.10 -19.19 9.42
N LYS A 119 -35.45 -18.75 8.19
CA LYS A 119 -34.45 -18.31 7.19
C LYS A 119 -33.84 -16.93 7.46
N ASN A 120 -34.46 -16.11 8.32
CA ASN A 120 -33.96 -14.75 8.61
C ASN A 120 -32.94 -14.71 9.77
N GLU A 121 -32.82 -15.77 10.56
CA GLU A 121 -31.83 -15.87 11.64
C GLU A 121 -30.45 -16.32 11.13
N GLU A 122 -30.39 -17.06 10.01
CA GLU A 122 -29.15 -17.61 9.43
C GLU A 122 -28.26 -16.58 8.70
N SER A 123 -28.72 -15.33 8.56
CA SER A 123 -27.99 -14.28 7.82
C SER A 123 -27.40 -13.17 8.69
N LYS A 124 -27.53 -13.24 10.03
CA LYS A 124 -26.78 -12.36 10.93
C LYS A 124 -25.31 -12.79 10.88
N LYS A 125 -24.48 -12.06 10.13
CA LYS A 125 -23.02 -12.21 10.18
C LYS A 125 -22.60 -12.25 11.65
N ARG A 126 -22.03 -13.37 12.09
CA ARG A 126 -21.47 -13.52 13.44
C ARG A 126 -20.60 -12.31 13.76
N GLN A 127 -20.95 -11.60 14.82
CA GLN A 127 -20.18 -10.45 15.28
C GLN A 127 -19.06 -10.97 16.16
N TRP A 128 -17.80 -10.74 15.74
CA TRP A 128 -16.63 -11.15 16.50
C TRP A 128 -16.45 -10.29 17.76
N ALA A 129 -16.01 -10.92 18.84
CA ALA A 129 -15.60 -10.26 20.07
C ALA A 129 -14.25 -10.82 20.56
N LEU A 130 -13.56 -10.10 21.45
CA LEU A 130 -12.26 -10.53 21.95
C LEU A 130 -12.34 -11.89 22.67
N GLU A 131 -13.47 -12.18 23.31
CA GLU A 131 -13.73 -13.44 23.99
C GLU A 131 -13.78 -14.67 23.08
N ASP A 132 -13.94 -14.50 21.76
CA ASP A 132 -13.87 -15.58 20.78
C ASP A 132 -12.43 -16.08 20.56
N PHE A 133 -11.41 -15.37 21.07
CA PHE A 133 -10.01 -15.64 20.76
C PHE A 133 -9.17 -15.94 22.02
N GLU A 134 -8.27 -16.90 21.89
CA GLU A 134 -7.16 -17.11 22.82
C GLU A 134 -5.94 -16.33 22.27
N ILE A 135 -5.41 -15.40 23.06
CA ILE A 135 -4.29 -14.54 22.65
C ILE A 135 -2.97 -15.16 23.09
N GLY A 136 -2.07 -15.35 22.14
CA GLY A 136 -0.74 -15.90 22.33
C GLY A 136 0.36 -14.82 22.29
N ARG A 137 1.57 -15.25 21.90
CA ARG A 137 2.76 -14.40 21.84
C ARG A 137 2.62 -13.22 20.87
N PRO A 138 3.29 -12.08 21.11
CA PRO A 138 3.40 -11.02 20.12
C PRO A 138 4.18 -11.49 18.89
N LEU A 139 3.72 -11.10 17.70
CA LEU A 139 4.34 -11.37 16.41
C LEU A 139 5.14 -10.16 15.90
N GLY A 140 4.63 -8.95 16.15
CA GLY A 140 5.26 -7.70 15.74
C GLY A 140 4.62 -6.47 16.39
N LYS A 141 5.32 -5.34 16.27
CA LYS A 141 4.88 -4.02 16.74
C LYS A 141 4.70 -3.11 15.53
N GLY A 142 3.50 -2.58 15.36
CA GLY A 142 3.18 -1.56 14.35
C GLY A 142 3.16 -0.15 14.96
N LYS A 143 2.89 0.84 14.10
CA LYS A 143 2.84 2.27 14.51
C LYS A 143 1.74 2.57 15.54
N PHE A 144 0.57 1.92 15.40
CA PHE A 144 -0.63 2.21 16.18
C PHE A 144 -1.05 1.07 17.12
N GLY A 145 -0.17 0.07 17.31
CA GLY A 145 -0.43 -1.06 18.19
C GLY A 145 0.38 -2.30 17.83
N ASN A 146 -0.08 -3.47 18.28
CA ASN A 146 0.68 -4.73 18.23
C ASN A 146 -0.07 -5.80 17.46
N VAL A 147 0.66 -6.77 16.92
CA VAL A 147 0.11 -7.96 16.27
C VAL A 147 0.40 -9.17 17.15
N TYR A 148 -0.61 -9.97 17.45
CA TYR A 148 -0.51 -11.15 18.30
C TYR A 148 -0.85 -12.41 17.51
N LEU A 149 -0.20 -13.52 17.86
CA LEU A 149 -0.70 -14.84 17.50
C LEU A 149 -2.01 -15.05 18.26
N ALA A 150 -3.03 -15.56 17.60
CA ALA A 150 -4.29 -15.90 18.27
C ALA A 150 -4.87 -17.19 17.71
N ARG A 151 -5.76 -17.80 18.49
CA ARG A 151 -6.51 -18.98 18.12
C ARG A 151 -8.00 -18.73 18.35
N GLU A 152 -8.82 -18.92 17.33
CA GLU A 152 -10.27 -18.86 17.50
C GLU A 152 -10.75 -20.06 18.33
N LYS A 153 -11.55 -19.82 19.36
CA LYS A 153 -11.82 -20.80 20.42
C LYS A 153 -12.60 -22.02 19.95
N GLN A 154 -13.52 -21.87 18.99
CA GLN A 154 -14.40 -22.97 18.58
C GLN A 154 -13.72 -23.89 17.57
N SER A 155 -13.26 -23.34 16.46
CA SER A 155 -12.59 -24.06 15.36
C SER A 155 -11.13 -24.38 15.63
N LYS A 156 -10.53 -23.76 16.65
CA LYS A 156 -9.09 -23.83 16.94
C LYS A 156 -8.20 -23.30 15.80
N PHE A 157 -8.78 -22.52 14.88
CA PHE A 157 -8.07 -21.94 13.76
C PHE A 157 -7.05 -20.89 14.23
N ILE A 158 -5.80 -21.02 13.75
CA ILE A 158 -4.69 -20.12 14.08
C ILE A 158 -4.71 -18.91 13.15
N LEU A 159 -4.57 -17.72 13.73
CA LEU A 159 -4.63 -16.44 13.02
C LEU A 159 -3.72 -15.40 13.68
N ALA A 160 -3.59 -14.25 13.02
CA ALA A 160 -2.93 -13.08 13.58
C ALA A 160 -3.99 -12.01 13.95
N LEU A 161 -3.91 -11.47 15.15
CA LEU A 161 -4.81 -10.41 15.62
C LEU A 161 -4.03 -9.09 15.72
N LYS A 162 -4.27 -8.17 14.79
CA LYS A 162 -3.68 -6.82 14.78
C LYS A 162 -4.57 -5.90 15.60
N VAL A 163 -4.04 -5.43 16.73
CA VAL A 163 -4.73 -4.56 17.70
C VAL A 163 -4.28 -3.12 17.48
N LEU A 164 -5.22 -2.22 17.29
CA LEU A 164 -5.00 -0.79 17.04
C LEU A 164 -5.71 0.03 18.11
N PHE A 165 -5.05 1.02 18.70
CA PHE A 165 -5.64 1.87 19.73
C PHE A 165 -6.40 3.06 19.11
N LYS A 166 -7.69 3.21 19.42
CA LYS A 166 -8.54 4.27 18.86
C LYS A 166 -7.99 5.67 19.14
N ALA A 167 -7.58 5.93 20.38
CA ALA A 167 -6.98 7.21 20.77
C ALA A 167 -5.72 7.57 19.96
N GLN A 168 -4.92 6.58 19.54
CA GLN A 168 -3.72 6.81 18.72
C GLN A 168 -4.08 7.08 17.25
N LEU A 169 -5.11 6.40 16.73
CA LEU A 169 -5.62 6.62 15.38
C LEU A 169 -6.23 8.01 15.24
N GLU A 170 -7.05 8.42 16.22
CA GLU A 170 -7.69 9.74 16.30
C GLU A 170 -6.65 10.86 16.42
N LYS A 171 -5.68 10.71 17.34
CA LYS A 171 -4.59 11.68 17.50
C LYS A 171 -3.78 11.88 16.21
N ALA A 172 -3.66 10.84 15.37
CA ALA A 172 -2.94 10.90 14.11
C ALA A 172 -3.84 11.24 12.89
N GLY A 173 -5.16 11.29 13.05
CA GLY A 173 -6.12 11.55 11.96
C GLY A 173 -6.13 10.49 10.85
N VAL A 174 -5.82 9.23 11.18
CA VAL A 174 -5.64 8.13 10.20
C VAL A 174 -6.79 7.13 10.17
N GLU A 175 -7.94 7.41 10.79
CA GLU A 175 -9.09 6.48 10.81
C GLU A 175 -9.60 6.18 9.40
N HIS A 176 -9.51 7.17 8.52
CA HIS A 176 -9.85 7.02 7.11
C HIS A 176 -8.90 6.07 6.35
N GLN A 177 -7.63 5.95 6.79
CA GLN A 177 -6.68 4.97 6.24
C GLN A 177 -7.06 3.56 6.71
N LEU A 178 -7.39 3.40 7.99
CA LEU A 178 -7.83 2.12 8.54
C LEU A 178 -9.12 1.61 7.87
N ARG A 179 -10.13 2.48 7.68
CA ARG A 179 -11.37 2.09 6.98
C ARG A 179 -11.07 1.57 5.56
N ARG A 180 -10.13 2.21 4.86
CA ARG A 180 -9.71 1.79 3.52
C ARG A 180 -8.92 0.49 3.53
N GLU A 181 -8.01 0.29 4.49
CA GLU A 181 -7.29 -0.98 4.66
C GLU A 181 -8.30 -2.13 4.80
N VAL A 182 -9.30 -1.96 5.67
CA VAL A 182 -10.38 -2.94 5.86
C VAL A 182 -11.19 -3.14 4.59
N GLU A 183 -11.66 -2.06 3.95
CA GLU A 183 -12.46 -2.11 2.74
C GLU A 183 -11.71 -2.80 1.58
N ILE A 184 -10.50 -2.36 1.27
CA ILE A 184 -9.69 -2.88 0.17
C ILE A 184 -9.30 -4.33 0.45
N GLN A 185 -8.63 -4.60 1.57
CA GLN A 185 -8.04 -5.91 1.84
C GLN A 185 -9.10 -6.99 2.04
N SER A 186 -10.29 -6.64 2.58
CA SER A 186 -11.41 -7.59 2.71
C SER A 186 -11.98 -8.07 1.37
N HIS A 187 -11.69 -7.41 0.23
CA HIS A 187 -12.12 -7.82 -1.12
C HIS A 187 -11.00 -8.44 -1.98
N LEU A 188 -9.76 -8.42 -1.51
CA LEU A 188 -8.62 -9.04 -2.20
C LEU A 188 -8.55 -10.54 -1.91
N ARG A 189 -8.34 -11.34 -2.95
CA ARG A 189 -8.39 -12.81 -2.96
C ARG A 189 -7.26 -13.28 -3.88
N HIS A 190 -6.07 -13.48 -3.33
CA HIS A 190 -4.90 -13.92 -4.09
C HIS A 190 -3.93 -14.68 -3.16
N PRO A 191 -3.28 -15.78 -3.59
CA PRO A 191 -2.39 -16.56 -2.73
C PRO A 191 -1.23 -15.76 -2.14
N ASN A 192 -0.70 -14.81 -2.91
CA ASN A 192 0.39 -13.91 -2.51
C ASN A 192 -0.08 -12.57 -1.90
N ILE A 193 -1.31 -12.51 -1.38
CA ILE A 193 -1.82 -11.37 -0.60
C ILE A 193 -2.36 -11.89 0.73
N LEU A 194 -1.88 -11.30 1.84
CA LEU A 194 -2.29 -11.70 3.18
C LEU A 194 -3.78 -11.46 3.39
N ARG A 195 -4.48 -12.49 3.85
CA ARG A 195 -5.92 -12.44 4.04
C ARG A 195 -6.34 -11.59 5.24
N LEU A 196 -7.30 -10.69 5.04
CA LEU A 196 -8.16 -10.15 6.10
C LEU A 196 -9.47 -10.93 6.17
N TYR A 197 -9.70 -11.66 7.27
CA TYR A 197 -10.92 -12.45 7.48
C TYR A 197 -12.08 -11.59 8.00
N GLY A 198 -11.77 -10.58 8.81
CA GLY A 198 -12.77 -9.72 9.41
C GLY A 198 -12.14 -8.72 10.37
N TYR A 199 -13.00 -7.95 11.04
CA TYR A 199 -12.60 -6.99 12.05
C TYR A 199 -13.68 -6.87 13.12
N PHE A 200 -13.31 -6.36 14.28
CA PHE A 200 -14.24 -5.94 15.33
C PHE A 200 -13.62 -4.79 16.14
N HIS A 201 -14.37 -4.20 17.05
CA HIS A 201 -13.84 -3.16 17.93
C HIS A 201 -14.50 -3.21 19.30
N ASP A 202 -13.77 -2.75 20.32
CA ASP A 202 -14.33 -2.46 21.64
C ASP A 202 -14.35 -0.93 21.88
N ALA A 203 -14.55 -0.49 23.12
CA ALA A 203 -14.56 0.93 23.46
C ALA A 203 -13.24 1.66 23.13
N THR A 204 -12.11 0.96 23.18
CA THR A 204 -10.75 1.54 23.14
C THR A 204 -9.90 1.08 21.96
N ARG A 205 -10.24 -0.06 21.34
CA ARG A 205 -9.40 -0.75 20.36
C ARG A 205 -10.18 -1.20 19.13
N VAL A 206 -9.49 -1.27 18.00
CA VAL A 206 -9.93 -1.95 16.77
C VAL A 206 -9.06 -3.18 16.57
N TYR A 207 -9.67 -4.28 16.12
CA TYR A 207 -9.02 -5.57 15.92
C TYR A 207 -9.21 -6.01 14.48
N LEU A 208 -8.11 -6.32 13.80
CA LEU A 208 -8.13 -6.95 12.47
C LEU A 208 -7.76 -8.43 12.60
N ILE A 209 -8.59 -9.30 12.05
CA ILE A 209 -8.43 -10.75 12.05
C ILE A 209 -7.74 -11.14 10.74
N LEU A 210 -6.44 -11.45 10.82
CA LEU A 210 -5.56 -11.66 9.66
C LEU A 210 -5.11 -13.13 9.56
N GLU A 211 -4.79 -13.56 8.35
CA GLU A 211 -4.03 -14.79 8.13
C GLU A 211 -2.70 -14.75 8.87
N TYR A 212 -2.34 -15.88 9.48
CA TYR A 212 -1.06 -16.05 10.13
C TYR A 212 -0.01 -16.50 9.12
N ALA A 213 1.05 -15.69 8.97
CA ALA A 213 2.22 -15.99 8.16
C ALA A 213 3.35 -16.50 9.07
N PRO A 214 3.57 -17.83 9.18
CA PRO A 214 4.39 -18.43 10.24
C PRO A 214 5.89 -18.15 10.11
N LEU A 215 6.37 -17.91 8.89
CA LEU A 215 7.79 -17.63 8.64
C LEU A 215 8.16 -16.16 8.83
N GLY A 216 7.17 -15.31 9.13
CA GLY A 216 7.38 -13.90 9.48
C GLY A 216 7.67 -13.02 8.27
N ALA A 217 8.30 -11.87 8.50
CA ALA A 217 8.58 -10.89 7.46
C ALA A 217 9.85 -11.21 6.68
N VAL A 218 9.83 -10.95 5.36
CA VAL A 218 11.00 -11.03 4.47
C VAL A 218 12.15 -10.19 5.01
N TYR A 219 11.87 -9.03 5.63
CA TYR A 219 12.87 -8.22 6.32
C TYR A 219 13.75 -9.03 7.28
N ARG A 220 13.12 -9.87 8.14
CA ARG A 220 13.88 -10.67 9.11
C ARG A 220 14.70 -11.76 8.44
N GLU A 221 14.23 -12.28 7.31
CA GLU A 221 14.98 -13.27 6.55
C GLU A 221 16.18 -12.64 5.85
N LEU A 222 15.99 -11.47 5.24
CA LEU A 222 17.08 -10.71 4.62
C LEU A 222 18.16 -10.33 5.65
N GLN A 223 17.76 -9.89 6.86
CA GLN A 223 18.71 -9.63 7.95
C GLN A 223 19.50 -10.87 8.38
N LYS A 224 18.89 -12.06 8.36
CA LYS A 224 19.59 -13.31 8.70
C LYS A 224 20.56 -13.76 7.62
N LEU A 225 20.18 -13.61 6.35
CA LEU A 225 20.95 -14.11 5.21
C LEU A 225 21.89 -13.04 4.62
N SER A 226 21.77 -11.79 5.05
CA SER A 226 22.40 -10.58 4.48
C SER A 226 21.95 -10.25 3.05
N LYS A 227 21.86 -11.26 2.17
CA LYS A 227 21.36 -11.16 0.80
C LYS A 227 20.73 -12.48 0.37
N PHE A 228 19.94 -12.44 -0.69
CA PHE A 228 19.35 -13.61 -1.34
C PHE A 228 20.11 -13.97 -2.60
N ASP A 229 20.06 -15.24 -2.98
CA ASP A 229 20.53 -15.70 -4.29
C ASP A 229 19.54 -15.29 -5.41
N GLU A 230 19.97 -15.47 -6.66
CA GLU A 230 19.14 -15.12 -7.83
C GLU A 230 17.83 -15.91 -7.86
N GLN A 231 17.88 -17.18 -7.49
CA GLN A 231 16.72 -18.05 -7.55
C GLN A 231 15.62 -17.60 -6.57
N ARG A 232 15.96 -17.35 -5.31
CA ARG A 232 15.03 -16.84 -4.30
C ARG A 232 14.54 -15.45 -4.67
N THR A 233 15.43 -14.58 -5.12
CA THR A 233 15.08 -13.22 -5.56
C THR A 233 14.07 -13.27 -6.70
N ALA A 234 14.37 -13.97 -7.79
CA ALA A 234 13.48 -14.09 -8.93
C ALA A 234 12.13 -14.71 -8.55
N THR A 235 12.13 -15.70 -7.65
CA THR A 235 10.88 -16.31 -7.14
C THR A 235 10.02 -15.29 -6.38
N TYR A 236 10.60 -14.51 -5.47
CA TYR A 236 9.86 -13.46 -4.76
C TYR A 236 9.39 -12.33 -5.67
N ILE A 237 10.19 -11.94 -6.66
CA ILE A 237 9.78 -10.95 -7.66
C ILE A 237 8.60 -11.47 -8.50
N THR A 238 8.60 -12.74 -8.88
CA THR A 238 7.46 -13.39 -9.57
C THR A 238 6.20 -13.38 -8.71
N GLU A 239 6.29 -13.82 -7.45
CA GLU A 239 5.15 -13.85 -6.52
C GLU A 239 4.58 -12.46 -6.25
N LEU A 240 5.47 -11.47 -6.07
CA LEU A 240 5.09 -10.08 -5.86
C LEU A 240 4.47 -9.47 -7.13
N ALA A 241 5.04 -9.72 -8.31
CA ALA A 241 4.50 -9.22 -9.57
C ALA A 241 3.12 -9.81 -9.88
N ASN A 242 2.89 -11.10 -9.57
CA ASN A 242 1.57 -11.73 -9.68
C ASN A 242 0.54 -11.06 -8.75
N ALA A 243 0.89 -10.84 -7.48
CA ALA A 243 0.03 -10.16 -6.52
C ALA A 243 -0.29 -8.72 -6.93
N LEU A 244 0.71 -7.96 -7.39
CA LEU A 244 0.52 -6.59 -7.87
C LEU A 244 -0.34 -6.55 -9.14
N SER A 245 -0.18 -7.52 -10.05
CA SER A 245 -0.98 -7.61 -11.27
C SER A 245 -2.46 -7.80 -10.92
N TYR A 246 -2.74 -8.68 -9.94
CA TYR A 246 -4.08 -8.83 -9.37
C TYR A 246 -4.60 -7.52 -8.75
N CYS A 247 -3.82 -6.84 -7.92
CA CYS A 247 -4.21 -5.55 -7.33
C CYS A 247 -4.54 -4.51 -8.39
N HIS A 248 -3.66 -4.35 -9.40
CA HIS A 248 -3.81 -3.36 -10.46
C HIS A 248 -5.02 -3.66 -11.36
N SER A 249 -5.35 -4.94 -11.58
CA SER A 249 -6.59 -5.33 -12.27
C SER A 249 -7.86 -4.88 -11.54
N LYS A 250 -7.79 -4.77 -10.20
CA LYS A 250 -8.84 -4.21 -9.33
C LYS A 250 -8.69 -2.72 -9.06
N ARG A 251 -7.80 -2.06 -9.81
CA ARG A 251 -7.45 -0.64 -9.64
C ARG A 251 -6.94 -0.30 -8.24
N VAL A 252 -6.34 -1.24 -7.53
CA VAL A 252 -5.72 -1.01 -6.21
C VAL A 252 -4.23 -0.76 -6.41
N ILE A 253 -3.72 0.36 -5.89
CA ILE A 253 -2.28 0.68 -5.83
C ILE A 253 -1.82 0.53 -4.38
N HIS A 254 -0.72 -0.18 -4.13
CA HIS A 254 -0.28 -0.49 -2.76
C HIS A 254 0.46 0.68 -2.08
N ARG A 255 1.47 1.25 -2.75
CA ARG A 255 2.26 2.44 -2.33
C ARG A 255 3.19 2.30 -1.12
N ASP A 256 3.18 1.19 -0.39
CA ASP A 256 4.15 0.92 0.69
C ASP A 256 4.73 -0.50 0.62
N ILE A 257 5.20 -0.88 -0.58
CA ILE A 257 5.85 -2.17 -0.83
C ILE A 257 7.29 -2.11 -0.31
N LYS A 258 7.59 -2.91 0.72
CA LYS A 258 8.90 -2.98 1.39
C LYS A 258 9.03 -4.30 2.18
N PRO A 259 10.25 -4.76 2.51
CA PRO A 259 10.48 -6.06 3.15
C PRO A 259 9.71 -6.34 4.46
N GLU A 260 9.36 -5.31 5.23
CA GLU A 260 8.59 -5.45 6.49
C GLU A 260 7.11 -5.75 6.23
N ASN A 261 6.59 -5.27 5.10
CA ASN A 261 5.21 -5.47 4.67
C ASN A 261 5.06 -6.73 3.77
N LEU A 262 6.13 -7.50 3.59
CA LEU A 262 6.12 -8.77 2.88
C LEU A 262 6.29 -9.90 3.90
N LEU A 263 5.28 -10.76 4.01
CA LEU A 263 5.29 -11.88 4.93
C LEU A 263 5.47 -13.21 4.18
N LEU A 264 5.88 -14.25 4.90
CA LEU A 264 6.13 -15.57 4.35
C LEU A 264 5.17 -16.60 4.97
N GLY A 265 4.43 -17.27 4.09
CA GLY A 265 3.50 -18.34 4.43
C GLY A 265 4.21 -19.62 4.86
N SER A 266 3.45 -20.69 5.07
CA SER A 266 3.99 -21.96 5.61
C SER A 266 4.89 -22.70 4.63
N ALA A 267 4.73 -22.49 3.31
CA ALA A 267 5.56 -23.08 2.28
C ALA A 267 6.69 -22.15 1.82
N GLY A 268 6.87 -20.99 2.47
CA GLY A 268 7.85 -19.97 2.07
C GLY A 268 7.36 -19.05 0.95
N GLU A 269 6.07 -19.10 0.60
CA GLU A 269 5.47 -18.22 -0.38
C GLU A 269 5.29 -16.80 0.16
N LEU A 270 5.64 -15.80 -0.64
CA LEU A 270 5.53 -14.39 -0.30
C LEU A 270 4.08 -13.93 -0.30
N LYS A 271 3.70 -13.12 0.68
CA LYS A 271 2.37 -12.50 0.84
C LYS A 271 2.52 -11.01 1.12
N ILE A 272 1.92 -10.18 0.27
CA ILE A 272 1.80 -8.74 0.54
C ILE A 272 0.88 -8.52 1.75
N ALA A 273 1.34 -7.77 2.73
CA ALA A 273 0.59 -7.33 3.89
C ALA A 273 0.54 -5.79 3.97
N ASP A 274 -0.25 -5.28 4.92
CA ASP A 274 -0.39 -3.85 5.26
C ASP A 274 -0.84 -2.92 4.12
N PHE A 275 -2.14 -2.92 3.88
CA PHE A 275 -2.80 -2.08 2.88
C PHE A 275 -3.16 -0.68 3.40
N GLY A 276 -2.58 -0.23 4.53
CA GLY A 276 -2.87 1.07 5.15
C GLY A 276 -2.63 2.28 4.24
N TRP A 277 -1.73 2.15 3.26
CA TRP A 277 -1.42 3.18 2.28
C TRP A 277 -2.10 2.97 0.93
N SER A 278 -2.87 1.91 0.76
CA SER A 278 -3.46 1.59 -0.54
C SER A 278 -4.60 2.54 -0.93
N VAL A 279 -4.83 2.66 -2.24
CA VAL A 279 -5.92 3.47 -2.82
C VAL A 279 -6.55 2.77 -4.03
N HIS A 280 -7.85 2.99 -4.22
CA HIS A 280 -8.50 2.72 -5.50
C HIS A 280 -8.17 3.85 -6.50
N ALA A 281 -7.63 3.51 -7.67
CA ALA A 281 -7.59 4.40 -8.82
C ALA A 281 -8.96 4.36 -9.54
N PRO A 282 -9.51 5.51 -10.00
CA PRO A 282 -8.90 6.83 -10.13
C PRO A 282 -9.30 7.78 -8.97
N SER A 283 -8.84 7.54 -7.74
CA SER A 283 -9.01 8.52 -6.66
C SER A 283 -8.07 9.73 -6.84
N SER A 284 -8.55 10.93 -6.50
CA SER A 284 -7.82 12.21 -6.52
C SER A 284 -6.64 12.32 -5.54
N ARG A 285 -6.35 11.29 -4.74
CA ARG A 285 -5.25 11.27 -3.75
C ARG A 285 -3.88 10.83 -4.31
N ARG A 286 -3.65 11.10 -5.60
CA ARG A 286 -2.39 10.84 -6.33
C ARG A 286 -1.24 11.79 -5.98
N THR A 287 -1.37 12.61 -4.94
CA THR A 287 -0.35 13.57 -4.50
C THR A 287 0.08 13.36 -3.04
N THR A 288 -0.53 12.40 -2.34
CA THR A 288 -0.16 12.12 -0.94
C THR A 288 1.23 11.50 -0.88
N LEU A 289 2.16 12.18 -0.20
CA LEU A 289 3.45 11.63 0.15
C LEU A 289 3.28 10.64 1.31
N CYS A 290 3.54 9.36 1.06
CA CYS A 290 3.45 8.28 2.03
C CYS A 290 4.42 7.15 1.71
N GLY A 291 4.71 6.30 2.70
CA GLY A 291 5.61 5.17 2.58
C GLY A 291 6.97 5.41 3.27
N THR A 292 7.97 4.65 2.87
CA THR A 292 9.35 4.71 3.42
C THR A 292 10.28 5.24 2.35
N LEU A 293 11.05 6.29 2.65
CA LEU A 293 11.74 7.10 1.64
C LEU A 293 12.54 6.24 0.64
N ASP A 294 13.27 5.25 1.16
CA ASP A 294 14.14 4.36 0.38
C ASP A 294 13.43 3.58 -0.74
N TYR A 295 12.10 3.48 -0.67
CA TYR A 295 11.25 2.75 -1.64
C TYR A 295 10.38 3.68 -2.48
N LEU A 296 10.40 5.00 -2.22
CA LEU A 296 9.56 5.94 -2.94
C LEU A 296 10.13 6.28 -4.32
N PRO A 297 9.27 6.37 -5.34
CA PRO A 297 9.68 6.81 -6.66
C PRO A 297 9.85 8.34 -6.75
N PRO A 298 10.57 8.85 -7.77
CA PRO A 298 10.82 10.28 -7.97
C PRO A 298 9.53 11.12 -7.97
N GLU A 299 8.50 10.67 -8.68
CA GLU A 299 7.23 11.40 -8.78
C GLU A 299 6.52 11.55 -7.43
N MET A 300 6.70 10.63 -6.47
CA MET A 300 6.11 10.75 -5.14
C MET A 300 6.89 11.74 -4.28
N ILE A 301 8.22 11.65 -4.26
CA ILE A 301 9.06 12.53 -3.44
C ILE A 301 9.02 13.99 -3.94
N GLU A 302 8.81 14.19 -5.24
CA GLU A 302 8.67 15.51 -5.87
C GLU A 302 7.23 16.06 -5.82
N GLY A 303 6.30 15.36 -5.17
CA GLY A 303 4.91 15.78 -5.03
C GLY A 303 4.11 15.81 -6.35
N ARG A 304 4.58 15.09 -7.37
CA ARG A 304 3.89 14.96 -8.66
C ARG A 304 2.75 13.93 -8.55
N MET A 305 1.85 13.96 -9.53
CA MET A 305 0.81 12.93 -9.64
C MET A 305 1.43 11.56 -9.90
N HIS A 306 0.94 10.54 -9.19
CA HIS A 306 1.41 9.17 -9.33
C HIS A 306 0.27 8.17 -9.59
N ASP A 307 0.59 7.06 -10.25
CA ASP A 307 -0.35 5.98 -10.61
C ASP A 307 0.20 4.61 -10.17
N GLU A 308 -0.26 3.51 -10.76
CA GLU A 308 0.18 2.16 -10.40
C GLU A 308 1.68 1.90 -10.66
N LYS A 309 2.35 2.74 -11.46
CA LYS A 309 3.78 2.61 -11.76
C LYS A 309 4.68 2.83 -10.53
N VAL A 310 4.16 3.37 -9.43
CA VAL A 310 4.90 3.45 -8.15
C VAL A 310 5.23 2.09 -7.56
N ASP A 311 4.34 1.10 -7.76
CA ASP A 311 4.57 -0.26 -7.27
C ASP A 311 5.66 -0.96 -8.12
N LEU A 312 5.79 -0.61 -9.41
CA LEU A 312 6.86 -1.11 -10.29
C LEU A 312 8.24 -0.55 -9.89
N TRP A 313 8.31 0.72 -9.50
CA TRP A 313 9.55 1.27 -8.92
C TRP A 313 9.95 0.52 -7.65
N SER A 314 8.99 0.33 -6.73
CA SER A 314 9.21 -0.39 -5.47
C SER A 314 9.68 -1.84 -5.72
N LEU A 315 9.18 -2.48 -6.79
CA LEU A 315 9.63 -3.81 -7.23
C LEU A 315 11.11 -3.80 -7.67
N GLY A 316 11.55 -2.75 -8.37
CA GLY A 316 12.96 -2.56 -8.74
C GLY A 316 13.87 -2.34 -7.54
N VAL A 317 13.43 -1.52 -6.58
CA VAL A 317 14.13 -1.28 -5.31
C VAL A 317 14.30 -2.58 -4.53
N LEU A 318 13.23 -3.39 -4.41
CA LEU A 318 13.27 -4.69 -3.74
C LEU A 318 14.17 -5.70 -4.44
N CYS A 319 14.12 -5.78 -5.77
CA CYS A 319 14.98 -6.69 -6.53
C CYS A 319 16.46 -6.39 -6.28
N TYR A 320 16.83 -5.11 -6.27
CA TYR A 320 18.18 -4.68 -5.88
C TYR A 320 18.50 -5.05 -4.44
N GLU A 321 17.63 -4.71 -3.49
CA GLU A 321 17.87 -4.95 -2.06
C GLU A 321 18.00 -6.44 -1.73
N PHE A 322 17.24 -7.31 -2.38
CA PHE A 322 17.35 -8.75 -2.21
C PHE A 322 18.73 -9.27 -2.64
N LEU A 323 19.28 -8.80 -3.77
CA LEU A 323 20.57 -9.27 -4.27
C LEU A 323 21.77 -8.62 -3.55
N VAL A 324 21.61 -7.38 -3.07
CA VAL A 324 22.70 -6.55 -2.53
C VAL A 324 22.69 -6.48 -1.01
N GLY A 325 21.53 -6.70 -0.37
CA GLY A 325 21.33 -6.62 1.09
C GLY A 325 20.97 -5.24 1.63
N LYS A 326 20.96 -4.21 0.77
CA LYS A 326 20.57 -2.84 1.12
C LYS A 326 19.88 -2.14 -0.06
N PRO A 327 19.00 -1.15 0.19
CA PRO A 327 18.36 -0.37 -0.88
C PRO A 327 19.37 0.38 -1.77
N PRO A 328 19.05 0.59 -3.06
CA PRO A 328 19.97 1.23 -4.02
C PRO A 328 20.26 2.70 -3.73
N PHE A 329 19.34 3.39 -3.05
CA PHE A 329 19.43 4.84 -2.80
C PHE A 329 19.76 5.19 -1.35
N GLU A 330 20.04 4.18 -0.51
CA GLU A 330 20.37 4.38 0.91
C GLU A 330 21.56 5.34 1.07
N ALA A 331 21.42 6.28 2.00
CA ALA A 331 22.44 7.25 2.38
C ALA A 331 22.27 7.68 3.85
N ASP A 332 23.30 8.32 4.41
CA ASP A 332 23.32 8.72 5.83
C ASP A 332 22.30 9.81 6.17
N THR A 333 21.84 10.58 5.18
CA THR A 333 20.92 11.71 5.38
C THR A 333 19.71 11.62 4.46
N TYR A 334 18.56 12.08 4.97
CA TYR A 334 17.32 12.20 4.21
C TYR A 334 17.53 12.98 2.90
N GLN A 335 18.30 14.06 2.94
CA GLN A 335 18.56 14.93 1.80
C GLN A 335 19.36 14.22 0.71
N GLU A 336 20.34 13.41 1.08
CA GLU A 336 21.13 12.64 0.12
C GLU A 336 20.32 11.49 -0.48
N THR A 337 19.54 10.75 0.33
CA THR A 337 18.62 9.73 -0.18
C THR A 337 17.61 10.35 -1.17
N TYR A 338 17.02 11.50 -0.83
CA TYR A 338 16.14 12.25 -1.73
C TYR A 338 16.83 12.60 -3.05
N ARG A 339 18.06 13.13 -2.99
CA ARG A 339 18.85 13.52 -4.16
C ARG A 339 19.13 12.32 -5.06
N ARG A 340 19.51 11.18 -4.48
CA ARG A 340 19.79 9.94 -5.21
C ARG A 340 18.55 9.38 -5.88
N ILE A 341 17.40 9.39 -5.21
CA ILE A 341 16.12 8.96 -5.81
C ILE A 341 15.77 9.86 -6.99
N SER A 342 15.74 11.18 -6.79
CA SER A 342 15.34 12.15 -7.84
C SER A 342 16.25 12.07 -9.07
N ARG A 343 17.54 11.80 -8.89
CA ARG A 343 18.50 11.64 -9.99
C ARG A 343 18.64 10.20 -10.50
N VAL A 344 17.97 9.24 -9.86
CA VAL A 344 18.14 7.80 -10.11
C VAL A 344 19.62 7.40 -10.06
N GLU A 345 20.29 7.84 -9.00
CA GLU A 345 21.73 7.66 -8.80
C GLU A 345 21.98 6.45 -7.89
N PHE A 346 22.37 5.33 -8.50
CA PHE A 346 22.76 4.09 -7.83
C PHE A 346 23.78 3.33 -8.69
N THR A 347 24.51 2.40 -8.08
CA THR A 347 25.53 1.58 -8.75
C THR A 347 25.35 0.12 -8.37
N PHE A 348 25.72 -0.81 -9.25
CA PHE A 348 25.68 -2.24 -8.95
C PHE A 348 27.04 -2.75 -8.47
N PRO A 349 27.10 -3.53 -7.38
CA PRO A 349 28.27 -4.35 -7.06
C PRO A 349 28.55 -5.37 -8.16
N ASP A 350 29.81 -5.74 -8.37
CA ASP A 350 30.24 -6.69 -9.42
C ASP A 350 29.52 -8.03 -9.37
N CYS A 351 29.11 -8.47 -8.17
CA CYS A 351 28.40 -9.72 -7.98
C CYS A 351 26.95 -9.73 -8.49
N VAL A 352 26.40 -8.60 -8.94
CA VAL A 352 25.03 -8.55 -9.51
C VAL A 352 25.08 -8.96 -10.99
N PRO A 353 24.40 -10.04 -11.40
CA PRO A 353 24.45 -10.55 -12.77
C PRO A 353 23.81 -9.63 -13.79
N GLU A 354 24.26 -9.69 -15.04
CA GLU A 354 23.81 -8.80 -16.12
C GLU A 354 22.30 -8.82 -16.32
N GLY A 355 21.67 -10.00 -16.29
CA GLY A 355 20.21 -10.12 -16.41
C GLY A 355 19.44 -9.45 -15.27
N ALA A 356 19.97 -9.47 -14.04
CA ALA A 356 19.39 -8.75 -12.91
C ALA A 356 19.57 -7.24 -13.06
N ARG A 357 20.75 -6.79 -13.52
CA ARG A 357 21.04 -5.37 -13.81
C ARG A 357 20.09 -4.82 -14.85
N ASP A 358 19.82 -5.58 -15.92
CA ASP A 358 18.87 -5.19 -16.97
C ASP A 358 17.46 -4.98 -16.40
N LEU A 359 16.92 -5.97 -15.67
CA LEU A 359 15.60 -5.86 -15.06
C LEU A 359 15.50 -4.67 -14.10
N ILE A 360 16.45 -4.53 -13.19
CA ILE A 360 16.47 -3.43 -12.20
C ILE A 360 16.54 -2.07 -12.91
N SER A 361 17.39 -1.95 -13.94
CA SER A 361 17.55 -0.71 -14.71
C SER A 361 16.31 -0.34 -15.54
N ARG A 362 15.50 -1.33 -15.94
CA ARG A 362 14.20 -1.10 -16.60
C ARG A 362 13.12 -0.67 -15.61
N LEU A 363 13.13 -1.19 -14.39
CA LEU A 363 12.16 -0.83 -13.33
C LEU A 363 12.47 0.55 -12.71
N LEU A 364 13.75 0.84 -12.46
CA LEU A 364 14.21 2.10 -11.87
C LEU A 364 14.39 3.19 -12.93
N LYS A 365 13.32 3.49 -13.68
CA LYS A 365 13.28 4.65 -14.59
C LYS A 365 12.64 5.85 -13.90
N HIS A 366 13.27 7.02 -14.09
CA HIS A 366 12.77 8.29 -13.59
C HIS A 366 11.37 8.60 -14.13
N ASN A 367 11.17 8.42 -15.44
CA ASN A 367 9.86 8.59 -16.06
C ASN A 367 8.99 7.33 -15.82
N PRO A 368 7.85 7.43 -15.12
CA PRO A 368 7.00 6.27 -14.80
C PRO A 368 6.50 5.52 -16.04
N SER A 369 6.28 6.21 -17.16
CA SER A 369 5.79 5.58 -18.39
C SER A 369 6.84 4.72 -19.09
N GLN A 370 8.12 4.88 -18.77
CA GLN A 370 9.21 4.06 -19.30
C GLN A 370 9.44 2.78 -18.49
N ARG A 371 8.77 2.62 -17.34
CA ARG A 371 8.85 1.39 -16.55
C ARG A 371 8.02 0.30 -17.22
N PRO A 372 8.50 -0.96 -17.27
CA PRO A 372 7.78 -2.07 -17.88
C PRO A 372 6.44 -2.32 -17.18
N THR A 373 5.56 -3.04 -17.87
CA THR A 373 4.37 -3.66 -17.29
C THR A 373 4.76 -4.86 -16.43
N LEU A 374 3.87 -5.26 -15.51
CA LEU A 374 4.10 -6.46 -14.68
C LEU A 374 4.18 -7.74 -15.53
N LYS A 375 3.48 -7.76 -16.69
CA LYS A 375 3.60 -8.85 -17.66
C LYS A 375 5.02 -8.97 -18.20
N GLU A 376 5.60 -7.85 -18.66
CA GLU A 376 6.99 -7.81 -19.15
C GLU A 376 8.01 -8.17 -18.07
N VAL A 377 7.73 -7.87 -16.79
CA VAL A 377 8.57 -8.33 -15.67
C VAL A 377 8.52 -9.85 -15.52
N LEU A 378 7.33 -10.44 -15.54
CA LEU A 378 7.15 -11.90 -15.43
C LEU A 378 7.75 -12.65 -16.64
N GLU A 379 7.75 -12.02 -17.81
CA GLU A 379 8.33 -12.55 -19.05
C GLU A 379 9.81 -12.22 -19.23
N HIS A 380 10.43 -11.51 -18.28
CA HIS A 380 11.83 -11.09 -18.38
C HIS A 380 12.75 -12.33 -18.38
N PRO A 381 13.75 -12.43 -19.28
CA PRO A 381 14.61 -13.61 -19.40
C PRO A 381 15.26 -14.05 -18.08
N TRP A 382 15.76 -13.08 -17.30
CA TRP A 382 16.36 -13.36 -15.99
C TRP A 382 15.36 -13.94 -14.97
N ILE A 383 14.10 -13.50 -15.00
CA ILE A 383 13.04 -14.04 -14.12
C ILE A 383 12.68 -15.46 -14.53
N ILE A 384 12.46 -15.70 -15.82
CA ILE A 384 12.14 -17.03 -16.35
C ILE A 384 13.25 -18.04 -16.02
N ALA A 385 14.51 -17.64 -16.16
CA ALA A 385 15.66 -18.53 -15.92
C ALA A 385 15.84 -18.91 -14.45
N ASN A 386 15.48 -18.04 -13.51
CA ASN A 386 15.81 -18.20 -12.09
C ASN A 386 14.61 -18.49 -11.18
N SER A 387 13.40 -18.08 -11.56
CA SER A 387 12.21 -18.24 -10.73
C SER A 387 11.77 -19.70 -10.66
N LYS A 388 11.45 -20.19 -9.46
CA LYS A 388 10.79 -21.49 -9.29
C LYS A 388 9.29 -21.30 -9.07
N PRO A 389 8.42 -22.13 -9.70
CA PRO A 389 7.00 -22.08 -9.40
C PRO A 389 6.76 -22.47 -7.94
N SER A 390 5.99 -21.64 -7.22
CA SER A 390 5.58 -21.91 -5.85
C SER A 390 4.88 -23.26 -5.76
N SER A 391 5.11 -24.02 -4.70
CA SER A 391 4.44 -25.32 -4.48
C SER A 391 2.91 -25.22 -4.47
N CYS A 392 2.35 -24.05 -4.14
CA CYS A 392 0.92 -23.75 -4.22
C CYS A 392 0.38 -23.67 -5.66
N GLN A 393 1.17 -23.22 -6.65
CA GLN A 393 0.73 -23.11 -8.05
C GLN A 393 0.66 -24.46 -8.77
N LYS A 394 1.37 -25.49 -8.27
CA LYS A 394 1.29 -26.85 -8.83
C LYS A 394 -0.08 -27.53 -8.67
N LYS A 395 -0.91 -27.06 -7.72
CA LYS A 395 -2.22 -27.65 -7.45
C LYS A 395 -3.33 -27.15 -8.38
N GLU A 396 -3.20 -25.94 -8.95
CA GLU A 396 -4.20 -25.40 -9.90
C GLU A 396 -4.00 -25.91 -11.34
N SER A 397 -2.75 -26.24 -11.72
CA SER A 397 -2.45 -26.78 -13.04
C SER A 397 -2.90 -28.23 -13.21
N THR A 398 -2.92 -29.03 -12.14
CA THR A 398 -3.39 -30.42 -12.18
C THR A 398 -4.92 -30.53 -12.15
N SER A 399 -5.63 -29.56 -11.58
CA SER A 399 -7.11 -29.52 -11.60
C SER A 399 -7.74 -29.07 -12.92
N LYS A 400 -6.95 -28.66 -13.91
CA LYS A 400 -7.44 -28.30 -15.27
C LYS A 400 -7.22 -29.40 -16.31
N GLN A 401 -6.70 -30.57 -15.89
CA GLN A 401 -6.47 -31.74 -16.75
C GLN A 401 -7.18 -33.00 -16.22
N SER A 402 -8.27 -32.84 -15.47
CA SER A 402 -9.11 -33.95 -15.00
C SER A 402 -10.57 -33.72 -15.33
#